data_AF-A0A7Z7LR51-F1
#
_entry.id   AF-A0A7Z7LR51-F1
#
_cell.length_a   1.000
_cell.length_b   1.000
_cell.length_c   1.000
_cell.angle_alpha   90.00
_cell.angle_beta   90.00
_cell.angle_gamma   90.00
#
_symmetry.space_group_name_H-M   'P 1'
#
loop_
_entity.id
_entity.type
_entity.pdbx_description
1 polymer ?
#
loop_
_entity_poly.entity_id
_entity_poly.type
_entity_poly.pdbx_seq_one_letter_code
_entity_poly.pdbx_strand_id
1 'polypeptide(L)'
;MVLAPSSASAASQDDVAAPDAWTIEKCDRYRRAFTDLLKVFEGRGITDGFIRGNRNFISAGCSNGADICPTSPGDMEFANALTLMAMNGGAASSFLPFMCRTSPAPPALP
;
A
#
# COMPACT_ATOMS: atom_id res chain seq x y z
N MET A 1 -45.20 -26.44 -19.98
CA MET A 1 -43.98 -25.69 -20.36
C MET A 1 -44.21 -24.24 -19.94
N VAL A 2 -43.55 -23.79 -18.86
CA VAL A 2 -43.62 -22.40 -18.41
C VAL A 2 -42.21 -21.80 -18.47
N LEU A 3 -42.06 -20.72 -19.22
CA LEU A 3 -40.82 -20.01 -19.48
C LEU A 3 -40.39 -19.23 -18.22
N ALA A 4 -39.15 -19.42 -17.77
CA ALA A 4 -38.54 -18.62 -16.72
C ALA A 4 -37.92 -17.33 -17.31
N PRO A 5 -38.06 -16.15 -16.68
CA PRO A 5 -37.31 -14.97 -17.09
C PRO A 5 -35.87 -15.05 -16.60
N SER A 6 -34.91 -14.98 -17.53
CA SER A 6 -33.50 -14.75 -17.23
C SER A 6 -33.30 -13.31 -16.76
N SER A 7 -33.03 -13.13 -15.47
CA SER A 7 -32.55 -11.85 -14.94
C SER A 7 -31.09 -11.65 -15.36
N ALA A 8 -30.85 -10.71 -16.26
CA ALA A 8 -29.51 -10.24 -16.59
C ALA A 8 -28.89 -9.55 -15.36
N SER A 9 -27.72 -10.02 -14.93
CA SER A 9 -26.91 -9.35 -13.91
C SER A 9 -26.41 -8.02 -14.48
N ALA A 10 -26.89 -6.91 -13.92
CA ALA A 10 -26.27 -5.61 -14.10
C ALA A 10 -24.89 -5.65 -13.45
N ALA A 11 -23.83 -5.52 -14.24
CA ALA A 11 -22.50 -5.26 -13.73
C ALA A 11 -22.52 -3.90 -13.02
N SER A 12 -22.25 -3.90 -11.72
CA SER A 12 -22.01 -2.68 -10.96
C SER A 12 -20.78 -1.99 -11.54
N GLN A 13 -20.97 -0.80 -12.11
CA GLN A 13 -19.87 0.11 -12.37
C GLN A 13 -19.50 0.72 -11.02
N ASP A 14 -18.34 0.34 -10.47
CA ASP A 14 -17.79 0.97 -9.29
C ASP A 14 -17.43 2.42 -9.65
N ASP A 15 -18.37 3.34 -9.42
CA ASP A 15 -18.04 4.75 -9.25
C ASP A 15 -16.97 4.81 -8.15
N VAL A 16 -15.78 5.33 -8.48
CA VAL A 16 -14.71 5.54 -7.49
C VAL A 16 -15.19 6.62 -6.55
N ALA A 17 -15.89 6.22 -5.50
CA ALA A 17 -16.33 7.10 -4.44
C ALA A 17 -15.10 7.79 -3.85
N ALA A 18 -15.24 9.09 -3.55
CA ALA A 18 -14.19 9.83 -2.86
C ALA A 18 -13.79 9.08 -1.57
N PRO A 19 -12.49 9.03 -1.23
CA PRO A 19 -12.05 8.33 -0.03
C PRO A 19 -12.73 8.92 1.20
N ASP A 20 -13.18 8.04 2.10
CA ASP A 20 -13.80 8.48 3.34
C ASP A 20 -12.81 9.22 4.25
N ALA A 21 -13.34 9.95 5.23
CA ALA A 21 -12.53 10.73 6.16
C ALA A 21 -11.49 9.88 6.91
N TRP A 22 -11.80 8.61 7.15
CA TRP A 22 -10.89 7.70 7.83
C TRP A 22 -9.70 7.29 6.95
N THR A 23 -9.91 7.11 5.66
CA THR A 23 -8.88 6.80 4.68
C THR A 23 -7.92 7.97 4.52
N ILE A 24 -8.45 9.19 4.49
CA ILE A 24 -7.66 10.43 4.51
C ILE A 24 -6.81 10.49 5.80
N GLU A 25 -7.43 10.27 6.97
CA GLU A 25 -6.75 10.29 8.26
C GLU A 25 -5.61 9.24 8.34
N LYS A 26 -5.83 8.01 7.86
CA LYS A 26 -4.78 6.98 7.80
C LYS A 26 -3.59 7.42 6.95
N CYS A 27 -3.83 8.02 5.79
CA CYS A 27 -2.75 8.52 4.93
C CYS A 27 -1.96 9.64 5.60
N ASP A 28 -2.66 10.50 6.32
CA ASP A 28 -2.04 11.60 7.04
C ASP A 28 -1.17 11.12 8.21
N ARG A 29 -1.63 10.11 8.96
CA ARG A 29 -0.84 9.42 10.00
C ARG A 29 0.39 8.74 9.43
N TYR A 30 0.24 8.02 8.33
CA TYR A 30 1.35 7.37 7.63
C TYR A 30 2.40 8.36 7.15
N ARG A 31 1.98 9.48 6.53
CA ARG A 31 2.87 10.57 6.09
C ARG A 31 3.69 11.16 7.23
N ARG A 32 3.07 11.38 8.39
CA ARG A 32 3.77 11.88 9.59
C ARG A 32 4.80 10.87 10.08
N ALA A 33 4.40 9.61 10.27
CA ALA A 33 5.31 8.54 10.68
C ALA A 33 6.50 8.36 9.73
N PHE A 34 6.26 8.37 8.41
CA PHE A 34 7.32 8.32 7.40
C PHE A 34 8.30 9.49 7.53
N THR A 35 7.77 10.72 7.66
CA THR A 35 8.60 11.94 7.77
C THR A 35 9.45 11.94 9.05
N ASP A 36 8.89 11.48 10.16
CA ASP A 36 9.62 11.44 11.43
C ASP A 36 10.67 10.33 11.44
N LEU A 37 10.36 9.16 10.89
CA LEU A 37 11.34 8.07 10.77
C LEU A 37 12.50 8.42 9.84
N LEU A 38 12.29 9.22 8.79
CA LEU A 38 13.39 9.67 7.92
C LEU A 38 14.47 10.42 8.70
N LYS A 39 14.09 11.20 9.72
CA LYS A 39 15.03 11.91 10.59
C LYS A 39 15.79 10.95 11.50
N VAL A 40 15.08 9.94 12.04
CA VAL A 40 15.67 8.94 12.96
C VAL A 40 16.61 7.99 12.22
N PHE A 41 16.32 7.69 10.96
CA PHE A 41 17.07 6.72 10.16
C PHE A 41 18.06 7.36 9.18
N GLU A 42 18.38 8.64 9.35
CA GLU A 42 19.39 9.32 8.54
C GLU A 42 20.73 8.54 8.57
N GLY A 43 21.32 8.31 7.40
CA GLY A 43 22.59 7.58 7.28
C GLY A 43 22.49 6.05 7.49
N ARG A 44 21.30 5.48 7.71
CA ARG A 44 21.12 4.03 7.99
C ARG A 44 20.93 3.15 6.75
N GLY A 45 21.32 3.65 5.56
CA GLY A 45 21.32 2.86 4.33
C GLY A 45 19.93 2.57 3.75
N ILE A 46 18.96 3.46 3.97
CA ILE A 46 17.70 3.44 3.21
C ILE A 46 18.00 3.81 1.76
N THR A 47 17.48 3.05 0.82
CA THR A 47 17.65 3.30 -0.60
C THR A 47 16.75 4.42 -1.11
N ASP A 48 17.24 5.19 -2.09
CA ASP A 48 16.44 6.23 -2.74
C ASP A 48 15.18 5.66 -3.42
N GLY A 49 15.26 4.42 -3.92
CA GLY A 49 14.14 3.70 -4.50
C GLY A 49 13.01 3.50 -3.51
N PHE A 50 13.35 3.02 -2.31
CA PHE A 50 12.39 2.83 -1.22
C PHE A 50 11.78 4.17 -0.77
N ILE A 51 12.59 5.20 -0.54
CA ILE A 51 12.11 6.55 -0.15
C ILE A 51 11.14 7.10 -1.22
N ARG A 52 11.51 7.02 -2.50
CA ARG A 52 10.68 7.51 -3.60
C ARG A 52 9.37 6.73 -3.71
N GLY A 53 9.38 5.41 -3.54
CA GLY A 53 8.16 4.60 -3.50
C GLY A 53 7.18 5.10 -2.44
N ASN A 54 7.65 5.32 -1.22
CA ASN A 54 6.82 5.79 -0.11
C ASN A 54 6.27 7.20 -0.38
N ARG A 55 7.09 8.11 -0.93
CA ARG A 55 6.65 9.46 -1.33
C ARG A 55 5.57 9.41 -2.41
N ASN A 56 5.72 8.52 -3.40
CA ASN A 56 4.73 8.34 -4.45
C ASN A 56 3.39 7.81 -3.88
N PHE A 57 3.45 6.80 -3.01
CA PHE A 57 2.26 6.30 -2.31
C PHE A 57 1.53 7.40 -1.54
N ILE A 58 2.26 8.21 -0.76
CA ILE A 58 1.71 9.38 -0.04
C ILE A 58 1.09 10.39 -1.01
N SER A 59 1.79 10.73 -2.11
CA SER A 59 1.29 11.69 -3.09
C SER A 59 0.00 11.25 -3.79
N ALA A 60 -0.22 9.94 -3.90
CA ALA A 60 -1.44 9.34 -4.43
C ALA A 60 -2.55 9.18 -3.37
N GLY A 61 -2.43 9.83 -2.21
CA GLY A 61 -3.39 9.71 -1.11
C GLY A 61 -3.45 8.30 -0.51
N CYS A 62 -2.34 7.56 -0.58
CA CYS A 62 -2.22 6.21 -0.03
C CYS A 62 -3.23 5.21 -0.65
N SER A 63 -3.57 5.37 -1.93
CA SER A 63 -4.66 4.64 -2.60
C SER A 63 -4.29 3.94 -3.90
N ASN A 64 -3.05 4.07 -4.37
CA ASN A 64 -2.62 3.56 -5.68
C ASN A 64 -2.20 2.07 -5.69
N GLY A 65 -2.45 1.33 -4.61
CA GLY A 65 -2.05 -0.09 -4.51
C GLY A 65 -0.56 -0.32 -4.71
N ALA A 66 0.29 0.58 -4.22
CA ALA A 66 1.74 0.50 -4.42
C ALA A 66 2.34 -0.78 -3.82
N ASP A 67 3.24 -1.41 -4.59
CA ASP A 67 4.11 -2.49 -4.13
C ASP A 67 5.52 -1.93 -3.90
N ILE A 68 5.79 -1.52 -2.66
CA ILE A 68 7.10 -1.03 -2.24
C ILE A 68 7.84 -2.17 -1.57
N CYS A 69 8.69 -2.85 -2.33
CA CYS A 69 9.56 -3.89 -1.79
C CYS A 69 10.81 -3.27 -1.15
N PRO A 70 11.09 -3.51 0.14
CA PRO A 70 12.37 -3.14 0.74
C PRO A 70 13.51 -3.98 0.14
N THR A 71 14.65 -3.36 -0.21
CA THR A 71 15.74 -4.03 -0.95
C THR A 71 17.07 -4.04 -0.21
N SER A 72 17.19 -3.27 0.87
CA SER A 72 18.37 -3.23 1.73
C SER A 72 18.00 -3.57 3.18
N PRO A 73 18.99 -3.90 4.04
CA PRO A 73 18.77 -4.00 5.47
C PRO A 73 18.19 -2.72 6.09
N GLY A 74 18.62 -1.55 5.61
CA GLY A 74 18.08 -0.24 6.03
C GLY A 74 16.62 -0.04 5.61
N ASP A 75 16.26 -0.45 4.39
CA ASP A 75 14.86 -0.42 3.94
C ASP A 75 13.98 -1.33 4.81
N MET A 76 14.45 -2.55 5.08
CA MET A 76 13.71 -3.53 5.89
C MET A 76 13.48 -3.03 7.32
N GLU A 77 14.51 -2.48 7.95
CA GLU A 77 14.37 -1.95 9.31
C GLU A 77 13.42 -0.73 9.35
N PHE A 78 13.52 0.15 8.36
CA PHE A 78 12.61 1.27 8.24
C PHE A 78 11.17 0.82 8.00
N ALA A 79 10.93 -0.15 7.11
CA ALA A 79 9.61 -0.71 6.84
C ALA A 79 8.98 -1.33 8.09
N ASN A 80 9.77 -2.04 8.89
CA ASN A 80 9.33 -2.60 10.16
C ASN A 80 8.93 -1.49 11.17
N ALA A 81 9.77 -0.47 11.32
CA ALA A 81 9.47 0.66 12.21
C ALA A 81 8.22 1.41 11.76
N LEU A 82 8.08 1.69 10.46
CA LEU A 82 6.92 2.38 9.89
C LEU A 82 5.64 1.54 10.03
N THR A 83 5.75 0.22 9.88
CA THR A 83 4.64 -0.73 10.13
C THR A 83 4.15 -0.61 11.57
N LEU A 84 5.05 -0.66 12.55
CA LEU A 84 4.70 -0.52 13.97
C LEU A 84 4.05 0.83 14.27
N MET A 85 4.61 1.92 13.74
CA MET A 85 4.05 3.27 13.91
C MET A 85 2.65 3.39 13.29
N ALA A 86 2.45 2.82 12.10
CA ALA A 86 1.15 2.82 11.42
C ALA A 86 0.12 2.00 12.20
N MET A 87 0.48 0.80 12.68
CA MET A 87 -0.38 -0.03 13.53
C MET A 87 -0.81 0.70 14.81
N ASN A 88 0.14 1.35 15.51
CA ASN A 88 -0.15 2.16 16.69
C ASN A 88 -1.07 3.36 16.37
N GLY A 89 -0.98 3.87 15.14
CA GLY A 89 -1.86 4.91 14.60
C GLY A 89 -3.19 4.40 14.06
N GLY A 90 -3.54 3.11 14.20
CA GLY A 90 -4.78 2.54 13.68
C GLY A 90 -4.81 2.33 12.15
N ALA A 91 -3.67 2.45 11.48
CA ALA A 91 -3.48 2.17 10.06
C ALA A 91 -2.75 0.83 9.88
N ALA A 92 -3.48 -0.27 10.04
CA ALA A 92 -2.95 -1.64 9.97
C ALA A 92 -3.49 -2.43 8.75
N SER A 93 -3.07 -3.69 8.62
CA SER A 93 -3.53 -4.63 7.59
C SER A 93 -3.18 -4.17 6.16
N SER A 94 -4.09 -4.33 5.20
CA SER A 94 -3.94 -4.06 3.77
C SER A 94 -3.67 -2.60 3.40
N PHE A 95 -3.60 -1.69 4.37
CA PHE A 95 -3.28 -0.28 4.13
C PHE A 95 -1.80 -0.06 3.76
N LEU A 96 -0.88 -0.86 4.32
CA LEU A 96 0.56 -0.63 4.12
C LEU A 96 1.02 -1.05 2.72
N PRO A 97 1.88 -0.27 2.05
CA PRO A 97 2.28 -0.51 0.66
C PRO A 97 3.44 -1.52 0.55
N PHE A 98 3.72 -2.32 1.57
CA PHE A 98 4.90 -3.18 1.59
C PHE A 98 4.57 -4.55 1.02
N MET A 99 4.94 -4.76 -0.23
CA MET A 99 4.79 -6.03 -0.95
C MET A 99 6.03 -6.29 -1.80
N CYS A 100 6.53 -7.52 -1.75
CA CYS A 100 7.61 -7.98 -2.61
C CYS A 100 7.06 -9.03 -3.56
N ARG A 101 6.78 -8.62 -4.80
CA ARG A 101 6.39 -9.56 -5.85
C ARG A 101 7.65 -10.20 -6.44
N THR A 102 7.75 -11.52 -6.35
CA THR A 102 8.64 -12.29 -7.22
C THR A 102 8.12 -12.18 -8.65
N SER A 103 9.02 -12.04 -9.64
CA SER A 103 8.67 -12.19 -11.06
C SER A 103 7.83 -13.46 -11.28
N PRO A 104 6.94 -13.50 -12.28
CA PRO A 104 6.03 -14.63 -12.46
C PRO A 104 6.79 -15.95 -12.52
N ALA A 105 6.20 -16.98 -11.88
CA ALA A 105 6.68 -18.34 -11.99
C ALA A 105 6.86 -18.70 -13.48
N PRO A 106 7.90 -19.47 -13.85
CA PRO A 106 8.06 -19.95 -15.22
C PRO A 106 6.76 -20.61 -15.70
N PRO A 107 6.39 -20.50 -16.99
CA PRO A 107 5.18 -21.15 -17.48
C PRO A 107 5.26 -22.64 -17.12
N ALA A 108 4.15 -23.17 -16.58
CA ALA A 108 4.06 -24.59 -16.29
C ALA A 108 4.35 -25.36 -17.59
N LEU A 109 5.31 -26.28 -17.52
CA LEU A 109 5.62 -27.19 -18.61
C LEU A 109 4.38 -28.08 -18.90
N PRO A 110 4.18 -28.48 -20.17
CA PRO A 110 2.93 -29.09 -20.65
C PRO A 110 2.53 -30.38 -19.94
#